data_AF-A0A923DDG2-F1
#
_entry.id   AF-A0A923DDG2-F1
#
_cell.length_a   1.000
_cell.length_b   1.000
_cell.length_c   1.000
_cell.angle_alpha   90.00
_cell.angle_beta   90.00
_cell.angle_gamma   90.00
#
_symmetry.space_group_name_H-M   'P 1'
#
loop_
_entity.id
_entity.type
_entity.pdbx_description
1 polymer ?
#
loop_
_entity_poly.entity_id
_entity_poly.type
_entity_poly.pdbx_seq_one_letter_code
_entity_poly.pdbx_strand_id
1 'polypeptide(L)'
;MNFTNTLLNGEQGLFKEKTLTPMQKLTLRFVVVGLIYYGLAVIEGMIMRLYQVAPLPTIETSQFFAIMTAHPLVGIFGSTYSIVFGAFLFLVPFLMKKPLWSFKLANWTFLLITIGTLTFWLAGFISEYAPLYTLYWPLPADFSQFSPLGGAVFIAGIALVMVGAVFFVINIFKTIVYTPEGWEKQPASALFASAIGYDGLRNLFSKKKVRKEHLVSLPVAAIARGTIDVALNAGIILFTGVLILVYMVSALLGFDLKETAIDALLYKNWFWWGLDLIADGLVLIFVAGTWYLLAMMITGKNLYMQNIARAALLVELVVSWTVWSHHLLSDQAQPIMLKIVSGELVTAFELITQGLAFFITLATLWSARPLKMTNELKFLLGGLTGFALAVPAGIMQADMGLNRILHNTQWIIGPHVHVAILVGLTMTLYSAIYVLFPVLTNGAKLYSQKLANFHFWAHLLGGIGMGAFMGMAGLKGMLRRTIYLDGEFNLYMILAAICGTLLLLAFLAFFYNIVMSVGINGVIGIFKPSKLNKKVLLPTE
;
A
#
# COMPACT_ATOMS: atom_id res chain seq x y z
N MET A 1 -2.49 10.32 35.78
CA MET A 1 -3.69 10.97 35.23
C MET A 1 -4.84 9.96 35.28
N ASN A 2 -6.08 10.41 35.51
CA ASN A 2 -7.24 9.51 35.41
C ASN A 2 -7.53 9.17 33.93
N PHE A 3 -8.23 8.06 33.68
CA PHE A 3 -8.52 7.55 32.33
C PHE A 3 -9.18 8.62 31.45
N THR A 4 -10.21 9.30 31.95
CA THR A 4 -10.96 10.32 31.21
C THR A 4 -10.06 11.47 30.75
N ASN A 5 -9.13 11.93 31.60
CA ASN A 5 -8.20 12.98 31.22
C ASN A 5 -7.22 12.52 30.14
N THR A 6 -6.70 11.30 30.23
CA THR A 6 -5.82 10.75 29.18
C THR A 6 -6.58 10.55 27.86
N LEU A 7 -7.81 10.06 27.91
CA LEU A 7 -8.63 9.88 26.70
C LEU A 7 -8.92 11.23 26.02
N LEU A 8 -9.21 12.28 26.78
CA LEU A 8 -9.53 13.58 26.21
C LEU A 8 -8.28 14.33 25.74
N ASN A 9 -7.21 14.34 26.55
CA ASN A 9 -6.06 15.24 26.37
C ASN A 9 -4.76 14.51 25.97
N GLY A 10 -4.79 13.19 25.83
CA GLY A 10 -3.63 12.38 25.46
C GLY A 10 -2.73 12.06 26.65
N GLU A 11 -1.75 11.20 26.42
CA GLU A 11 -0.82 10.75 27.45
C GLU A 11 0.00 11.94 27.96
N GLN A 12 -0.18 12.21 29.26
CA GLN A 12 0.50 13.31 29.97
C GLN A 12 0.21 14.71 29.39
N GLY A 13 -0.77 14.86 28.50
CA GLY A 13 -1.03 16.13 27.80
C GLY A 13 0.15 16.61 26.95
N LEU A 14 1.03 15.69 26.52
CA LEU A 14 2.26 16.03 25.80
C LEU A 14 2.00 16.39 24.33
N PHE A 15 0.95 15.84 23.73
CA PHE A 15 0.57 16.19 22.38
C PHE A 15 -0.08 17.58 22.35
N LYS A 16 0.59 18.52 21.67
CA LYS A 16 0.13 19.91 21.53
C LYS A 16 -0.21 20.18 20.08
N GLU A 17 -1.46 19.96 19.68
CA GLU A 17 -1.96 20.12 18.32
C GLU A 17 -1.75 21.54 17.74
N LYS A 18 -1.64 22.54 18.60
CA LYS A 18 -1.46 23.95 18.23
C LYS A 18 -0.05 24.28 17.74
N THR A 19 0.94 23.47 18.11
CA THR A 19 2.35 23.67 17.70
C THR A 19 2.66 23.04 16.34
N LEU A 20 1.72 22.28 15.78
CA LEU A 20 1.92 21.58 14.53
C LEU A 20 1.91 22.52 13.31
N THR A 21 2.87 22.32 12.41
CA THR A 21 2.90 23.01 11.12
C THR A 21 1.74 22.56 10.21
N PRO A 22 1.40 23.33 9.16
CA PRO A 22 0.42 22.89 8.18
C PRO A 22 0.75 21.53 7.55
N MET A 23 2.05 21.23 7.33
CA MET A 23 2.49 19.96 6.77
C MET A 23 2.31 18.80 7.76
N GLN A 24 2.71 18.96 9.02
CA GLN A 24 2.48 17.95 10.05
C GLN A 24 0.99 17.64 10.20
N LYS A 25 0.13 18.66 10.26
CA LYS A 25 -1.32 18.46 10.31
C LYS A 25 -1.86 17.72 9.09
N LEU A 26 -1.43 18.10 7.89
CA LEU A 26 -1.87 17.42 6.67
C LEU A 26 -1.49 15.93 6.68
N THR A 27 -0.24 15.61 6.97
CA THR A 27 0.24 14.22 7.08
C THR A 27 -0.51 13.44 8.15
N LEU A 28 -0.76 14.04 9.32
CA LEU A 28 -1.55 13.40 10.36
C LEU A 28 -3.01 13.15 9.95
N ARG A 29 -3.63 14.02 9.13
CA ARG A 29 -4.98 13.75 8.58
C ARG A 29 -4.99 12.52 7.70
N PHE A 30 -4.00 12.40 6.81
CA PHE A 30 -3.81 11.20 6.00
C PHE A 30 -3.64 9.95 6.86
N VAL A 31 -2.82 10.02 7.92
CA VAL A 31 -2.63 8.90 8.84
C VAL A 31 -3.94 8.55 9.55
N VAL A 32 -4.67 9.52 10.11
CA VAL A 32 -5.93 9.25 10.81
C VAL A 32 -6.95 8.60 9.87
N VAL A 33 -7.16 9.15 8.68
CA VAL A 33 -8.10 8.59 7.70
C VAL A 33 -7.64 7.21 7.22
N GLY A 34 -6.34 7.04 6.95
CA GLY A 34 -5.79 5.75 6.56
C GLY A 34 -6.00 4.68 7.62
N LEU A 35 -5.82 5.00 8.90
CA LEU A 35 -6.08 4.08 10.01
C LEU A 35 -7.57 3.74 10.18
N ILE A 36 -8.48 4.68 9.87
CA ILE A 36 -9.93 4.41 9.87
C ILE A 36 -10.27 3.41 8.77
N TYR A 37 -9.79 3.61 7.54
CA TYR A 37 -9.99 2.66 6.46
C TYR A 37 -9.31 1.32 6.72
N TYR A 38 -8.16 1.31 7.40
CA TYR A 38 -7.52 0.08 7.79
C TYR A 38 -8.40 -0.71 8.78
N GLY A 39 -9.00 -0.01 9.76
CA GLY A 39 -9.96 -0.61 10.68
C GLY A 39 -11.16 -1.22 9.96
N LEU A 40 -11.71 -0.51 8.97
CA LEU A 40 -12.78 -1.04 8.12
C LEU A 40 -12.35 -2.30 7.37
N ALA A 41 -11.18 -2.29 6.72
CA ALA A 41 -10.65 -3.44 6.00
C ALA A 41 -10.41 -4.65 6.92
N VAL A 42 -9.94 -4.44 8.16
CA VAL A 42 -9.75 -5.51 9.15
C VAL A 42 -11.09 -6.11 9.58
N ILE A 43 -12.11 -5.28 9.79
CA ILE A 43 -13.48 -5.75 10.12
C ILE A 43 -14.07 -6.55 8.96
N GLU A 44 -14.01 -6.03 7.73
CA GLU A 44 -14.46 -6.72 6.51
C GLU A 44 -13.73 -8.05 6.31
N GLY A 45 -12.41 -8.05 6.52
CA GLY A 45 -11.59 -9.26 6.48
C GLY A 45 -12.11 -10.31 7.45
N MET A 46 -12.40 -9.92 8.69
CA MET A 46 -12.92 -10.83 9.70
C MET A 46 -14.35 -11.30 9.40
N ILE A 47 -15.22 -10.43 8.90
CA ILE A 47 -16.54 -10.83 8.42
C ILE A 47 -16.40 -11.94 7.37
N MET A 48 -15.52 -11.75 6.37
CA MET A 48 -15.30 -12.77 5.34
C MET A 48 -14.68 -14.06 5.90
N ARG A 49 -13.78 -13.98 6.90
CA ARG A 49 -13.22 -15.17 7.54
C ARG A 49 -14.29 -15.95 8.30
N LEU A 50 -15.13 -15.26 9.08
CA LEU A 50 -16.23 -15.88 9.80
C LEU A 50 -17.24 -16.52 8.84
N TYR A 51 -17.59 -15.82 7.76
CA TYR A 51 -18.49 -16.35 6.72
C TYR A 51 -17.96 -17.64 6.07
N GLN A 52 -16.64 -17.78 5.92
CA GLN A 52 -16.02 -19.01 5.42
C GLN A 52 -15.94 -20.15 6.45
N VAL A 53 -16.15 -19.87 7.74
CA VAL A 53 -16.32 -20.91 8.76
C VAL A 53 -17.78 -21.37 8.80
N ALA A 54 -18.69 -20.41 8.82
CA ALA A 54 -20.12 -20.63 8.72
C ALA A 54 -20.79 -19.35 8.20
N PRO A 55 -21.70 -19.45 7.20
CA PRO A 55 -22.47 -18.30 6.73
C PRO A 55 -23.19 -17.59 7.89
N LEU A 56 -23.12 -16.26 7.89
CA LEU A 56 -23.69 -15.43 8.95
C LEU A 56 -25.14 -15.08 8.60
N PRO A 57 -26.14 -15.29 9.48
CA PRO A 57 -27.55 -15.03 9.17
C PRO A 57 -27.87 -13.58 8.78
N THR A 58 -27.03 -12.63 9.21
CA THR A 58 -27.21 -11.19 8.96
C THR A 58 -26.51 -10.69 7.71
N ILE A 59 -25.81 -11.56 6.97
CA ILE A 59 -25.05 -11.19 5.78
C ILE A 59 -25.47 -12.10 4.65
N GLU A 60 -26.15 -11.54 3.66
CA GLU A 60 -26.52 -12.30 2.46
C GLU A 60 -25.30 -12.61 1.59
N THR A 61 -25.45 -13.58 0.69
CA THR A 61 -24.35 -14.00 -0.19
C THR A 61 -23.92 -12.88 -1.15
N SER A 62 -24.86 -12.08 -1.65
CA SER A 62 -24.58 -10.90 -2.47
C SER A 62 -23.74 -9.87 -1.70
N GLN A 63 -24.13 -9.57 -0.46
CA GLN A 63 -23.39 -8.70 0.44
C GLN A 63 -21.98 -9.23 0.75
N PHE A 64 -21.80 -10.55 0.91
CA PHE A 64 -20.48 -11.16 1.07
C PHE A 64 -19.56 -10.90 -0.13
N PHE A 65 -20.06 -11.05 -1.36
CA PHE A 65 -19.27 -10.75 -2.57
C PHE A 65 -19.03 -9.25 -2.77
N ALA A 66 -19.97 -8.40 -2.35
CA ALA A 66 -19.78 -6.95 -2.33
C ALA A 66 -18.65 -6.54 -1.36
N ILE A 67 -18.65 -7.10 -0.15
CA ILE A 67 -17.55 -6.93 0.83
C ILE A 67 -16.24 -7.46 0.25
N MET A 68 -16.24 -8.63 -0.38
CA MET A 68 -15.04 -9.19 -1.03
C MET A 68 -14.50 -8.31 -2.15
N THR A 69 -15.38 -7.60 -2.86
CA THR A 69 -15.01 -6.65 -3.91
C THR A 69 -14.39 -5.39 -3.31
N ALA A 70 -15.00 -4.83 -2.26
CA ALA A 70 -14.57 -3.58 -1.63
C ALA A 70 -13.33 -3.74 -0.75
N HIS A 71 -13.21 -4.83 0.01
CA HIS A 71 -12.16 -5.07 1.00
C HIS A 71 -10.73 -4.75 0.51
N PRO A 72 -10.23 -5.34 -0.60
CA PRO A 72 -8.87 -5.06 -1.05
C PRO A 72 -8.72 -3.59 -1.53
N LEU A 73 -9.78 -3.00 -2.10
CA LEU A 73 -9.78 -1.62 -2.57
C LEU A 73 -9.72 -0.65 -1.38
N VAL A 74 -10.48 -0.89 -0.31
CA VAL A 74 -10.43 -0.11 0.93
C VAL A 74 -9.06 -0.25 1.59
N GLY A 75 -8.53 -1.47 1.69
CA GLY A 75 -7.23 -1.74 2.29
C GLY A 75 -6.08 -1.03 1.57
N ILE A 76 -6.07 -1.07 0.23
CA ILE A 76 -5.00 -0.48 -0.57
C ILE A 76 -5.24 1.02 -0.81
N PHE A 77 -6.35 1.38 -1.44
CA PHE A 77 -6.62 2.77 -1.84
C PHE A 77 -7.09 3.65 -0.69
N GLY A 78 -7.85 3.10 0.25
CA GLY A 78 -8.29 3.83 1.44
C GLY A 78 -7.17 3.98 2.46
N SER A 79 -6.61 2.85 2.91
CA SER A 79 -5.61 2.82 3.98
C SER A 79 -4.19 3.09 3.46
N THR A 80 -3.63 2.18 2.66
CA THR A 80 -2.20 2.22 2.32
C THR A 80 -1.84 3.47 1.52
N TYR A 81 -2.62 3.84 0.50
CA TYR A 81 -2.40 5.07 -0.27
C TYR A 81 -2.44 6.30 0.64
N SER A 82 -3.41 6.39 1.56
CA SER A 82 -3.48 7.52 2.49
C SER A 82 -2.22 7.63 3.34
N ILE A 83 -1.81 6.53 3.99
CA ILE A 83 -0.63 6.52 4.88
C ILE A 83 0.64 6.84 4.09
N VAL A 84 0.85 6.17 2.95
CA VAL A 84 2.06 6.30 2.14
C VAL A 84 2.15 7.67 1.48
N PHE A 85 1.08 8.15 0.84
CA PHE A 85 1.10 9.46 0.17
C PHE A 85 1.23 10.58 1.19
N GLY A 86 0.54 10.49 2.33
CA GLY A 86 0.68 11.45 3.43
C GLY A 86 2.11 11.51 3.97
N ALA A 87 2.76 10.36 4.11
CA ALA A 87 4.16 10.27 4.52
C ALA A 87 5.11 10.86 3.47
N PHE A 88 4.94 10.55 2.19
CA PHE A 88 5.85 11.01 1.13
C PHE A 88 5.69 12.48 0.79
N LEU A 89 4.47 13.02 0.85
CA LEU A 89 4.22 14.47 0.76
C LEU A 89 4.93 15.25 1.88
N PHE A 90 5.28 14.60 2.99
CA PHE A 90 6.10 15.19 4.05
C PHE A 90 7.58 14.86 3.91
N LEU A 91 7.94 13.60 3.67
CA LEU A 91 9.31 13.12 3.64
C LEU A 91 10.12 13.70 2.47
N VAL A 92 9.54 13.85 1.28
CA VAL A 92 10.25 14.45 0.14
C VAL A 92 10.70 15.89 0.44
N PRO A 93 9.80 16.83 0.81
CA PRO A 93 10.23 18.18 1.17
C PRO A 93 11.14 18.20 2.40
N PHE A 94 10.88 17.35 3.39
CA PHE A 94 11.72 17.24 4.60
C PHE A 94 13.17 16.84 4.28
N LEU A 95 13.36 15.76 3.51
CA LEU A 95 14.68 15.24 3.13
C LEU A 95 15.42 16.16 2.16
N MET A 96 14.69 16.86 1.28
CA MET A 96 15.26 17.84 0.36
C MET A 96 15.44 19.23 1.00
N LYS A 97 15.01 19.42 2.25
CA LYS A 97 15.05 20.69 2.98
C LYS A 97 14.44 21.86 2.21
N LYS A 98 13.32 21.62 1.52
CA LYS A 98 12.64 22.63 0.71
C LYS A 98 11.12 22.52 0.81
N PRO A 99 10.36 23.61 0.64
CA PRO A 99 8.91 23.57 0.77
C PRO A 99 8.27 22.54 -0.17
N LEU A 100 7.04 22.14 0.13
CA LEU A 100 6.23 21.40 -0.84
C LEU A 100 5.81 22.34 -1.97
N TRP A 101 5.82 21.86 -3.22
CA TRP A 101 5.46 22.69 -4.38
C TRP A 101 4.02 23.22 -4.29
N SER A 102 3.05 22.36 -3.97
CA SER A 102 1.65 22.80 -3.83
C SER A 102 0.95 22.17 -2.63
N PHE A 103 0.79 22.96 -1.56
CA PHE A 103 -0.03 22.58 -0.41
C PHE A 103 -1.51 22.42 -0.78
N LYS A 104 -2.02 23.24 -1.70
CA LYS A 104 -3.41 23.13 -2.19
C LYS A 104 -3.62 21.78 -2.87
N LEU A 105 -2.70 21.37 -3.74
CA LEU A 105 -2.81 20.10 -4.45
C LEU A 105 -2.71 18.91 -3.49
N ALA A 106 -1.88 19.00 -2.46
CA ALA A 106 -1.78 17.97 -1.41
C ALA A 106 -3.08 17.80 -0.61
N ASN A 107 -3.82 18.89 -0.34
CA ASN A 107 -5.15 18.79 0.27
C ASN A 107 -6.18 18.18 -0.69
N TRP A 108 -6.08 18.47 -1.99
CA TRP A 108 -6.94 17.80 -2.98
C TRP A 108 -6.65 16.30 -3.09
N THR A 109 -5.37 15.89 -3.08
CA THR A 109 -5.00 14.48 -2.97
C THR A 109 -5.67 13.82 -1.77
N PHE A 110 -5.58 14.44 -0.59
CA PHE A 110 -6.22 13.94 0.63
C PHE A 110 -7.74 13.79 0.47
N LEU A 111 -8.40 14.85 0.01
CA LEU A 111 -9.86 14.87 -0.12
C LEU A 111 -10.36 13.86 -1.15
N LEU A 112 -9.72 13.78 -2.32
CA LEU A 112 -10.13 12.90 -3.41
C LEU A 112 -9.97 11.42 -3.04
N ILE A 113 -8.88 11.05 -2.39
CA ILE A 113 -8.70 9.67 -1.90
C ILE A 113 -9.74 9.35 -0.84
N THR A 114 -9.92 10.23 0.16
CA THR A 114 -10.90 10.02 1.24
C THR A 114 -12.33 9.90 0.70
N ILE A 115 -12.78 10.88 -0.08
CA ILE A 115 -14.15 10.90 -0.60
C ILE A 115 -14.34 9.78 -1.63
N GLY A 116 -13.36 9.55 -2.51
CA GLY A 116 -13.42 8.49 -3.51
C GLY A 116 -13.55 7.10 -2.88
N THR A 117 -12.74 6.82 -1.85
CA THR A 117 -12.83 5.56 -1.10
C THR A 117 -14.17 5.39 -0.42
N LEU A 118 -14.65 6.42 0.30
CA LEU A 118 -15.98 6.35 0.93
C LEU A 118 -17.08 6.13 -0.11
N THR A 119 -16.98 6.79 -1.27
CA THR A 119 -17.98 6.73 -2.34
C THR A 119 -18.10 5.32 -2.91
N PHE A 120 -16.98 4.70 -3.33
CA PHE A 120 -17.07 3.35 -3.88
C PHE A 120 -17.45 2.32 -2.82
N TRP A 121 -16.99 2.51 -1.57
CA TRP A 121 -17.35 1.61 -0.49
C TRP A 121 -18.85 1.65 -0.21
N LEU A 122 -19.44 2.84 -0.06
CA LEU A 122 -20.89 3.02 0.12
C LEU A 122 -21.67 2.49 -1.08
N ALA A 123 -21.21 2.76 -2.30
CA ALA A 123 -21.86 2.25 -3.51
C ALA A 123 -21.87 0.72 -3.53
N GLY A 124 -20.73 0.08 -3.25
CA GLY A 124 -20.63 -1.39 -3.20
C GLY A 124 -21.49 -1.98 -2.09
N PHE A 125 -21.52 -1.34 -0.93
CA PHE A 125 -22.35 -1.78 0.20
C PHE A 125 -23.85 -1.65 -0.08
N ILE A 126 -24.31 -0.52 -0.63
CA ILE A 126 -25.74 -0.25 -0.83
C ILE A 126 -26.30 -0.94 -2.07
N SER A 127 -25.53 -0.98 -3.16
CA SER A 127 -26.00 -1.53 -4.44
C SER A 127 -25.57 -2.96 -4.70
N GLU A 128 -24.80 -3.55 -3.78
CA GLU A 128 -24.23 -4.91 -3.88
C GLU A 128 -23.43 -5.13 -5.17
N TYR A 129 -22.85 -4.06 -5.72
CA TYR A 129 -22.02 -4.12 -6.92
C TYR A 129 -20.74 -4.92 -6.64
N ALA A 130 -20.68 -6.14 -7.18
CA ALA A 130 -19.70 -7.15 -6.79
C ALA A 130 -18.93 -7.82 -7.95
N PRO A 131 -18.37 -7.07 -8.93
CA PRO A 131 -17.55 -7.64 -10.02
C PRO A 131 -16.16 -8.13 -9.58
N LEU A 132 -15.85 -8.11 -8.28
CA LEU A 132 -14.54 -8.35 -7.69
C LEU A 132 -13.52 -7.24 -8.02
N TYR A 133 -12.47 -7.11 -7.21
CA TYR A 133 -11.45 -6.06 -7.38
C TYR A 133 -10.73 -6.10 -8.74
N THR A 134 -10.76 -7.25 -9.41
CA THR A 134 -10.14 -7.46 -10.72
C THR A 134 -10.98 -6.92 -11.88
N LEU A 135 -12.27 -6.63 -11.66
CA LEU A 135 -13.17 -6.06 -12.67
C LEU A 135 -13.08 -6.77 -14.03
N TYR A 136 -12.99 -8.10 -14.05
CA TYR A 136 -12.75 -8.84 -15.29
C TYR A 136 -13.98 -8.82 -16.19
N TRP A 137 -13.77 -8.51 -17.46
CA TRP A 137 -14.82 -8.60 -18.46
C TRP A 137 -15.41 -10.02 -18.56
N PRO A 138 -16.74 -10.18 -18.68
CA PRO A 138 -17.78 -9.14 -18.81
C PRO A 138 -18.42 -8.67 -17.49
N LEU A 139 -17.99 -9.16 -16.32
CA LEU A 139 -18.65 -8.92 -15.03
C LEU A 139 -18.96 -7.44 -14.71
N PRO A 140 -18.04 -6.46 -14.88
CA PRO A 140 -18.37 -5.07 -14.55
C PRO A 140 -19.41 -4.43 -15.48
N ALA A 141 -19.73 -5.07 -16.62
CA ALA A 141 -20.75 -4.63 -17.57
C ALA A 141 -21.95 -5.59 -17.62
N ASP A 142 -22.06 -6.54 -16.69
CA ASP A 142 -23.20 -7.44 -16.61
C ASP A 142 -24.36 -6.81 -15.83
N PHE A 143 -25.15 -6.02 -16.56
CA PHE A 143 -26.30 -5.30 -16.00
C PHE A 143 -27.52 -6.18 -15.74
N SER A 144 -27.44 -7.49 -16.02
CA SER A 144 -28.46 -8.44 -15.58
C SER A 144 -28.30 -8.80 -14.10
N GLN A 145 -27.08 -8.72 -13.58
CA GLN A 145 -26.74 -9.00 -12.18
C GLN A 145 -26.60 -7.72 -11.36
N PHE A 146 -26.13 -6.63 -11.98
CA PHE A 146 -25.71 -5.43 -11.28
C PHE A 146 -26.45 -4.17 -11.74
N SER A 147 -26.83 -3.32 -10.78
CA SER A 147 -27.40 -2.00 -11.07
C SER A 147 -26.39 -1.12 -11.81
N PRO A 148 -26.70 -0.62 -13.03
CA PRO A 148 -25.83 0.30 -13.76
C PRO A 148 -25.54 1.59 -12.97
N LEU A 149 -26.52 2.10 -12.23
CA LEU A 149 -26.36 3.29 -11.40
C LEU A 149 -25.43 3.01 -10.22
N GLY A 150 -25.63 1.89 -9.51
CA GLY A 150 -24.78 1.48 -8.39
C GLY A 150 -23.33 1.30 -8.83
N GLY A 151 -23.13 0.58 -9.94
CA GLY A 151 -21.82 0.43 -10.56
C GLY A 151 -21.20 1.76 -10.99
N ALA A 152 -21.97 2.69 -11.56
CA ALA A 152 -21.45 3.98 -12.01
C ALA A 152 -20.93 4.82 -10.84
N VAL A 153 -21.66 4.85 -9.72
CA VAL A 153 -21.21 5.52 -8.49
C VAL A 153 -19.95 4.84 -7.93
N PHE A 154 -19.90 3.50 -7.97
CA PHE A 154 -18.73 2.74 -7.53
C PHE A 154 -17.48 3.10 -8.34
N ILE A 155 -17.57 3.06 -9.67
CA ILE A 155 -16.44 3.35 -10.56
C ILE A 155 -16.05 4.84 -10.49
N ALA A 156 -17.01 5.75 -10.34
CA ALA A 156 -16.72 7.16 -10.11
C ALA A 156 -15.92 7.38 -8.81
N GLY A 157 -16.23 6.64 -7.74
CA GLY A 157 -15.44 6.66 -6.50
C GLY A 157 -13.98 6.24 -6.72
N ILE A 158 -13.75 5.17 -7.48
CA ILE A 158 -12.38 4.74 -7.86
C ILE A 158 -11.69 5.80 -8.72
N ALA A 159 -12.40 6.40 -9.68
CA ALA A 159 -11.85 7.45 -10.53
C ALA A 159 -11.38 8.67 -9.71
N LEU A 160 -12.15 9.07 -8.68
CA LEU A 160 -11.72 10.13 -7.75
C LEU A 160 -10.41 9.79 -7.05
N VAL A 161 -10.25 8.55 -6.55
CA VAL A 161 -8.98 8.09 -5.96
C VAL A 161 -7.84 8.22 -6.97
N MET A 162 -8.05 7.78 -8.22
CA MET A 162 -7.02 7.85 -9.26
C MET A 162 -6.63 9.29 -9.62
N VAL A 163 -7.60 10.22 -9.69
CA VAL A 163 -7.29 11.65 -9.85
C VAL A 163 -6.49 12.18 -8.66
N GLY A 164 -6.83 11.75 -7.43
CA GLY A 164 -6.04 12.05 -6.23
C GLY A 164 -4.59 11.54 -6.33
N ALA A 165 -4.39 10.34 -6.88
CA ALA A 165 -3.07 9.77 -7.14
C ALA A 165 -2.29 10.55 -8.22
N VAL A 166 -2.94 11.00 -9.29
CA VAL A 166 -2.31 11.90 -10.29
C VAL A 166 -1.85 13.21 -9.64
N PHE A 167 -2.67 13.79 -8.76
CA PHE A 167 -2.31 14.99 -8.01
C PHE A 167 -1.11 14.76 -7.09
N PHE A 168 -1.04 13.59 -6.45
CA PHE A 168 0.13 13.19 -5.67
C PHE A 168 1.39 13.11 -6.55
N VAL A 169 1.32 12.42 -7.69
CA VAL A 169 2.42 12.26 -8.66
C VAL A 169 2.97 13.62 -9.09
N ILE A 170 2.08 14.51 -9.54
CA ILE A 170 2.45 15.86 -9.97
C ILE A 170 3.15 16.59 -8.82
N ASN A 171 2.63 16.51 -7.60
CA ASN A 171 3.18 17.23 -6.47
C ASN A 171 4.57 16.72 -6.07
N ILE A 172 4.80 15.41 -6.08
CA ILE A 172 6.12 14.81 -5.78
C ILE A 172 7.15 15.27 -6.82
N PHE A 173 6.90 15.06 -8.11
CA PHE A 173 7.87 15.43 -9.13
C PHE A 173 8.10 16.93 -9.22
N LYS A 174 7.02 17.74 -9.16
CA LYS A 174 7.17 19.19 -9.10
C LYS A 174 7.96 19.60 -7.87
N THR A 175 7.70 18.99 -6.70
CA THR A 175 8.49 19.24 -5.49
C THR A 175 9.96 18.92 -5.70
N ILE A 176 10.31 17.82 -6.38
CA ILE A 176 11.71 17.47 -6.64
C ILE A 176 12.40 18.47 -7.57
N VAL A 177 11.75 18.98 -8.61
CA VAL A 177 12.41 19.77 -9.66
C VAL A 177 12.25 21.29 -9.51
N TYR A 178 11.25 21.77 -8.77
CA TYR A 178 11.03 23.20 -8.65
C TYR A 178 12.08 23.87 -7.77
N THR A 179 12.35 25.14 -8.08
CA THR A 179 13.19 26.02 -7.26
C THR A 179 12.27 26.86 -6.37
N PRO A 180 12.44 26.82 -5.03
CA PRO A 180 11.72 27.69 -4.12
C PRO A 180 12.01 29.17 -4.40
N GLU A 181 11.03 30.03 -4.08
CA GLU A 181 11.19 31.48 -4.18
C GLU A 181 12.37 31.96 -3.32
N GLY A 182 13.24 32.80 -3.90
CA GLY A 182 14.45 33.31 -3.24
C GLY A 182 15.65 32.36 -3.26
N TRP A 183 15.54 31.18 -3.88
CA TRP A 183 16.67 30.27 -4.06
C TRP A 183 17.31 30.46 -5.44
N GLU A 184 18.61 30.15 -5.54
CA GLU A 184 19.27 30.03 -6.83
C GLU A 184 18.65 28.92 -7.67
N LYS A 185 18.56 29.16 -8.99
CA LYS A 185 17.94 28.24 -9.95
C LYS A 185 18.57 26.86 -9.85
N GLN A 186 17.77 25.90 -9.39
CA GLN A 186 18.21 24.51 -9.25
C GLN A 186 18.22 23.80 -10.61
N PRO A 187 19.14 22.85 -10.85
CA PRO A 187 19.24 22.13 -12.11
C PRO A 187 18.13 21.06 -12.22
N ALA A 188 16.94 21.49 -12.63
CA ALA A 188 15.73 20.64 -12.67
C ALA A 188 15.91 19.31 -13.41
N SER A 189 16.57 19.31 -14.58
CA SER A 189 16.82 18.09 -15.36
C SER A 189 17.77 17.13 -14.65
N ALA A 190 18.82 17.64 -14.02
CA ALA A 190 19.77 16.83 -13.27
C ALA A 190 19.14 16.25 -11.99
N LEU A 191 18.33 17.04 -11.28
CA LEU A 191 17.57 16.58 -10.12
C LEU A 191 16.61 15.44 -10.50
N PHE A 192 15.90 15.59 -11.62
CA PHE A 192 15.02 14.54 -12.13
C PHE A 192 15.81 13.27 -12.49
N ALA A 193 16.90 13.39 -13.26
CA ALA A 193 17.75 12.25 -13.63
C ALA A 193 18.30 11.53 -12.39
N SER A 194 18.72 12.27 -11.36
CA SER A 194 19.21 11.70 -10.11
C SER A 194 18.09 10.98 -9.34
N ALA A 195 16.88 11.52 -9.35
CA ALA A 195 15.71 10.96 -8.67
C ALA A 195 15.22 9.66 -9.30
N ILE A 196 15.27 9.52 -10.63
CA ILE A 196 14.87 8.28 -11.30
C ILE A 196 15.98 7.22 -11.34
N GLY A 197 17.14 7.47 -10.71
CA GLY A 197 18.24 6.49 -10.62
C GLY A 197 19.20 6.46 -11.81
N TYR A 198 19.07 7.36 -12.80
CA TYR A 198 19.93 7.40 -13.99
C TYR A 198 21.41 7.56 -13.65
N ASP A 199 21.75 8.46 -12.72
CA ASP A 199 23.13 8.65 -12.27
C ASP A 199 23.67 7.38 -11.59
N GLY A 200 22.83 6.63 -10.88
CA GLY A 200 23.20 5.37 -10.22
C GLY A 200 23.63 4.31 -11.23
N LEU A 201 22.80 4.08 -12.26
CA LEU A 201 23.09 3.11 -13.31
C LEU A 201 24.35 3.50 -14.10
N ARG A 202 24.47 4.78 -14.49
CA ARG A 202 25.65 5.29 -15.19
C ARG A 202 26.93 5.13 -14.35
N ASN A 203 26.86 5.40 -13.05
CA ASN A 203 28.01 5.32 -12.15
C ASN A 203 28.52 3.88 -11.96
N LEU A 204 27.66 2.87 -12.15
CA LEU A 204 28.03 1.46 -12.06
C LEU A 204 29.07 1.09 -13.12
N PHE A 205 28.91 1.62 -14.34
CA PHE A 205 29.81 1.39 -15.47
C PHE A 205 30.90 2.46 -15.62
N SER A 206 30.87 3.51 -14.79
CA SER A 206 31.84 4.61 -14.85
C SER A 206 33.03 4.40 -13.91
N LYS A 207 34.22 4.77 -14.38
CA LYS A 207 35.44 4.84 -13.54
C LYS A 207 35.22 5.82 -12.38
N LYS A 208 35.77 5.53 -11.20
CA LYS A 208 35.58 6.31 -9.95
C LYS A 208 35.80 7.83 -10.13
N LYS A 209 36.76 8.23 -10.97
CA LYS A 209 37.09 9.64 -11.25
C LYS A 209 36.02 10.42 -12.05
N VAL A 210 35.08 9.73 -12.70
CA VAL A 210 34.07 10.33 -13.59
C VAL A 210 32.65 10.09 -13.07
N ARG A 211 32.52 9.52 -11.86
CA ARG A 211 31.21 9.28 -11.25
C ARG A 211 30.56 10.61 -10.90
N LYS A 212 29.29 10.77 -11.25
CA LYS A 212 28.50 11.93 -10.87
C LYS A 212 28.08 11.83 -9.41
N GLU A 213 28.03 12.96 -8.73
CA GLU A 213 27.41 13.04 -7.42
C GLU A 213 25.89 12.86 -7.53
N HIS A 214 25.30 12.26 -6.50
CA HIS A 214 23.87 12.09 -6.42
C HIS A 214 23.24 13.35 -5.83
N LEU A 215 22.37 14.01 -6.60
CA LEU A 215 21.74 15.28 -6.19
C LEU A 215 20.56 15.08 -5.23
N VAL A 216 20.04 13.85 -5.14
CA VAL A 216 18.97 13.49 -4.21
C VAL A 216 19.35 12.28 -3.38
N SER A 217 18.83 12.21 -2.15
CA SER A 217 19.04 11.05 -1.28
C SER A 217 18.42 9.78 -1.87
N LEU A 218 18.93 8.61 -1.48
CA LEU A 218 18.40 7.33 -1.98
C LEU A 218 16.90 7.14 -1.63
N PRO A 219 16.41 7.51 -0.43
CA PRO A 219 14.97 7.46 -0.16
C PRO A 219 14.15 8.36 -1.08
N VAL A 220 14.61 9.58 -1.39
CA VAL A 220 13.92 10.45 -2.35
C VAL A 220 13.91 9.84 -3.75
N ALA A 221 15.01 9.19 -4.15
CA ALA A 221 15.05 8.47 -5.42
C ALA A 221 14.08 7.27 -5.45
N ALA A 222 13.99 6.49 -4.37
CA ALA A 222 13.05 5.37 -4.28
C ALA A 222 11.59 5.84 -4.30
N ILE A 223 11.27 6.94 -3.60
CA ILE A 223 9.95 7.58 -3.66
C ILE A 223 9.66 8.06 -5.08
N ALA A 224 10.60 8.74 -5.73
CA ALA A 224 10.43 9.22 -7.10
C ALA A 224 10.20 8.06 -8.07
N ARG A 225 10.97 6.98 -7.94
CA ARG A 225 10.82 5.75 -8.73
C ARG A 225 9.40 5.20 -8.58
N GLY A 226 8.97 4.81 -7.39
CA GLY A 226 7.64 4.21 -7.25
C GLY A 226 6.51 5.19 -7.61
N THR A 227 6.75 6.50 -7.57
CA THR A 227 5.80 7.51 -8.07
C THR A 227 5.60 7.43 -9.59
N ILE A 228 6.60 6.95 -10.36
CA ILE A 228 6.43 6.66 -11.80
C ILE A 228 5.40 5.54 -11.99
N ASP A 229 5.50 4.47 -11.20
CA ASP A 229 4.58 3.34 -11.28
C ASP A 229 3.17 3.72 -10.85
N VAL A 230 3.04 4.58 -9.81
CA VAL A 230 1.75 5.18 -9.44
C VAL A 230 1.15 5.98 -10.60
N ALA A 231 1.97 6.68 -11.39
CA ALA A 231 1.48 7.45 -12.53
C ALA A 231 0.92 6.55 -13.64
N LEU A 232 1.64 5.47 -13.98
CA LEU A 232 1.21 4.50 -14.97
C LEU A 232 -0.05 3.74 -14.51
N ASN A 233 -0.06 3.29 -13.24
CA ASN A 233 -1.23 2.68 -12.60
C ASN A 233 -2.45 3.61 -12.68
N ALA A 234 -2.31 4.87 -12.24
CA ALA A 234 -3.41 5.81 -12.24
C ALA A 234 -3.97 6.05 -13.66
N GLY A 235 -3.09 6.11 -14.67
CA GLY A 235 -3.51 6.23 -16.07
C GLY A 235 -4.32 5.02 -16.56
N ILE A 236 -3.81 3.81 -16.33
CA ILE A 236 -4.42 2.55 -16.80
C ILE A 236 -5.75 2.27 -16.09
N ILE A 237 -5.79 2.45 -14.76
CA ILE A 237 -6.98 2.20 -13.96
C ILE A 237 -8.04 3.27 -14.23
N LEU A 238 -7.65 4.54 -14.40
CA LEU A 238 -8.59 5.59 -14.79
C LEU A 238 -9.18 5.34 -16.18
N PHE A 239 -8.35 4.94 -17.15
CA PHE A 239 -8.83 4.54 -18.48
C PHE A 239 -9.85 3.39 -18.37
N THR A 240 -9.53 2.36 -17.58
CA THR A 240 -10.41 1.20 -17.38
C THR A 240 -11.73 1.61 -16.72
N GLY A 241 -11.68 2.49 -15.72
CA GLY A 241 -12.87 3.05 -15.09
C GLY A 241 -13.74 3.85 -16.07
N VAL A 242 -13.13 4.70 -16.90
CA VAL A 242 -13.85 5.45 -17.94
C VAL A 242 -14.51 4.50 -18.94
N LEU A 243 -13.81 3.44 -19.37
CA LEU A 243 -14.38 2.41 -20.24
C LEU A 243 -15.63 1.80 -19.60
N ILE A 244 -15.55 1.33 -18.35
CA ILE A 244 -16.71 0.73 -17.65
C ILE A 244 -17.86 1.75 -17.50
N LEU A 245 -17.55 3.01 -17.19
CA LEU A 245 -18.56 4.08 -17.08
C LEU A 245 -19.30 4.31 -18.41
N VAL A 246 -18.63 4.21 -19.56
CA VAL A 246 -19.30 4.32 -20.87
C VAL A 246 -20.40 3.27 -21.01
N TYR A 247 -20.14 2.02 -20.59
CA TYR A 247 -21.14 0.95 -20.63
C TYR A 247 -22.29 1.21 -19.67
N MET A 248 -22.00 1.66 -18.46
CA MET A 248 -23.02 1.96 -17.46
C MET A 248 -23.91 3.13 -17.88
N VAL A 249 -23.32 4.22 -18.37
CA VAL A 249 -24.06 5.39 -18.86
C VAL A 249 -24.90 5.01 -20.08
N SER A 250 -24.35 4.24 -21.01
CA SER A 250 -25.11 3.74 -22.16
C SER A 250 -26.33 2.93 -21.73
N ALA A 251 -26.17 1.99 -20.78
CA ALA A 251 -27.27 1.19 -20.26
C ALA A 251 -28.33 2.06 -19.55
N LEU A 252 -27.92 3.07 -18.78
CA LEU A 252 -28.85 4.03 -18.15
C LEU A 252 -29.63 4.87 -19.17
N LEU A 253 -29.06 5.11 -20.35
CA LEU A 253 -29.72 5.79 -21.47
C LEU A 253 -30.58 4.83 -22.33
N GLY A 254 -30.65 3.55 -21.99
CA GLY A 254 -31.44 2.55 -22.70
C GLY A 254 -30.72 1.88 -23.89
N PHE A 255 -29.41 2.08 -24.03
CA PHE A 255 -28.60 1.46 -25.08
C PHE A 255 -27.76 0.31 -24.53
N ASP A 256 -27.93 -0.90 -25.08
CA ASP A 256 -27.14 -2.07 -24.70
C ASP A 256 -25.86 -2.17 -25.55
N LEU A 257 -24.70 -2.17 -24.86
CA LEU A 257 -23.37 -2.33 -25.46
C LEU A 257 -22.81 -3.74 -25.22
N LYS A 258 -23.59 -4.71 -24.74
CA LYS A 258 -23.11 -6.06 -24.42
C LYS A 258 -22.50 -6.78 -25.63
N GLU A 259 -23.00 -6.52 -26.83
CA GLU A 259 -22.50 -7.09 -28.11
C GLU A 259 -21.29 -6.33 -28.69
N THR A 260 -20.66 -5.45 -27.93
CA THR A 260 -19.44 -4.73 -28.36
C THR A 260 -18.17 -5.59 -28.29
N ALA A 261 -17.10 -5.10 -28.93
CA ALA A 261 -15.89 -5.82 -29.29
C ALA A 261 -14.79 -5.92 -28.19
N ILE A 262 -15.11 -5.85 -26.89
CA ILE A 262 -14.05 -5.93 -25.86
C ILE A 262 -13.54 -7.36 -25.75
N ASP A 263 -12.33 -7.57 -26.26
CA ASP A 263 -11.60 -8.82 -26.03
C ASP A 263 -11.20 -8.94 -24.56
N ALA A 264 -11.71 -9.98 -23.89
CA ALA A 264 -11.52 -10.18 -22.46
C ALA A 264 -10.05 -10.45 -22.08
N LEU A 265 -9.28 -11.08 -22.97
CA LEU A 265 -7.85 -11.35 -22.72
C LEU A 265 -7.02 -10.07 -22.85
N LEU A 266 -7.31 -9.25 -23.87
CA LEU A 266 -6.68 -7.95 -24.06
C LEU A 266 -6.99 -7.03 -22.87
N TYR A 267 -8.25 -7.00 -22.43
CA TYR A 267 -8.65 -6.27 -21.23
C TYR A 267 -7.87 -6.72 -19.99
N LYS A 268 -7.78 -8.04 -19.76
CA LYS A 268 -6.99 -8.59 -18.63
C LYS A 268 -5.53 -8.16 -18.69
N ASN A 269 -4.89 -8.24 -19.86
CA ASN A 269 -3.50 -7.80 -20.03
C ASN A 269 -3.35 -6.31 -19.73
N TRP A 270 -4.22 -5.46 -20.29
CA TRP A 270 -4.23 -4.02 -20.03
C TRP A 270 -4.41 -3.72 -18.54
N PHE A 271 -5.39 -4.37 -17.91
CA PHE A 271 -5.72 -4.15 -16.51
C PHE A 271 -4.58 -4.58 -15.59
N TRP A 272 -3.98 -5.75 -15.79
CA TRP A 272 -2.84 -6.20 -14.99
C TRP A 272 -1.58 -5.40 -15.24
N TRP A 273 -1.35 -4.93 -16.47
CA TRP A 273 -0.22 -4.05 -16.74
C TRP A 273 -0.25 -2.78 -15.87
N GLY A 274 -1.45 -2.30 -15.49
CA GLY A 274 -1.61 -1.24 -14.52
C GLY A 274 -1.67 -1.72 -13.07
N LEU A 275 -2.49 -2.72 -12.77
CA LEU A 275 -2.77 -3.13 -11.40
C LEU A 275 -1.55 -3.76 -10.72
N ASP A 276 -0.72 -4.48 -11.48
CA ASP A 276 0.50 -5.11 -10.96
C ASP A 276 1.50 -4.07 -10.43
N LEU A 277 1.51 -2.87 -11.01
CA LEU A 277 2.33 -1.75 -10.55
C LEU A 277 1.94 -1.23 -9.15
N ILE A 278 0.77 -1.62 -8.62
CA ILE A 278 0.47 -1.42 -7.20
C ILE A 278 1.34 -2.35 -6.36
N ALA A 279 1.49 -3.62 -6.76
CA ALA A 279 2.39 -4.55 -6.09
C ALA A 279 3.84 -4.08 -6.27
N ASP A 280 4.29 -3.78 -7.48
CA ASP A 280 5.71 -3.47 -7.71
C ASP A 280 6.11 -2.06 -7.24
N GLY A 281 5.33 -1.06 -7.65
CA GLY A 281 5.61 0.33 -7.31
C GLY A 281 5.38 0.60 -5.82
N LEU A 282 4.23 0.18 -5.28
CA LEU A 282 3.82 0.51 -3.93
C LEU A 282 4.16 -0.55 -2.88
N VAL A 283 4.07 -1.85 -3.19
CA VAL A 283 4.41 -2.90 -2.21
C VAL A 283 5.89 -3.27 -2.24
N LEU A 284 6.57 -3.25 -3.39
CA LEU A 284 8.00 -3.57 -3.46
C LEU A 284 8.87 -2.32 -3.30
N ILE A 285 8.77 -1.32 -4.18
CA ILE A 285 9.74 -0.20 -4.16
C ILE A 285 9.53 0.82 -3.09
N PHE A 286 8.29 1.22 -2.82
CA PHE A 286 8.05 2.09 -1.67
C PHE A 286 8.46 1.40 -0.36
N VAL A 287 8.28 0.07 -0.24
CA VAL A 287 8.76 -0.67 0.92
C VAL A 287 10.29 -0.73 0.96
N ALA A 288 10.97 -1.06 -0.14
CA ALA A 288 12.43 -1.09 -0.19
C ALA A 288 13.03 0.28 0.14
N GLY A 289 12.48 1.36 -0.44
CA GLY A 289 12.85 2.73 -0.11
C GLY A 289 12.61 3.08 1.36
N THR A 290 11.50 2.61 1.92
CA THR A 290 11.17 2.76 3.34
C THR A 290 12.13 1.98 4.23
N TRP A 291 12.50 0.75 3.88
CA TRP A 291 13.50 -0.03 4.60
C TRP A 291 14.86 0.66 4.64
N TYR A 292 15.30 1.20 3.50
CA TYR A 292 16.54 1.97 3.44
C TYR A 292 16.48 3.20 4.35
N LEU A 293 15.37 3.95 4.31
CA LEU A 293 15.17 5.11 5.17
C LEU A 293 15.16 4.72 6.66
N LEU A 294 14.38 3.71 7.04
CA LEU A 294 14.25 3.24 8.42
C LEU A 294 15.59 2.70 8.94
N ALA A 295 16.32 1.93 8.14
CA ALA A 295 17.64 1.44 8.52
C ALA A 295 18.60 2.60 8.79
N MET A 296 18.63 3.63 7.93
CA MET A 296 19.48 4.80 8.16
C MET A 296 19.04 5.60 9.41
N MET A 297 17.74 5.80 9.62
CA MET A 297 17.23 6.54 10.77
C MET A 297 17.44 5.80 12.10
N ILE A 298 17.25 4.48 12.13
CA ILE A 298 17.43 3.64 13.33
C ILE A 298 18.91 3.53 13.70
N THR A 299 19.81 3.43 12.70
CA THR A 299 21.24 3.19 12.94
C THR A 299 22.10 4.45 12.97
N GLY A 300 21.63 5.55 12.38
CA GLY A 300 22.44 6.75 12.12
C GLY A 300 23.56 6.54 11.09
N LYS A 301 23.60 5.39 10.40
CA LYS A 301 24.63 5.04 9.43
C LYS A 301 24.16 5.23 7.99
N ASN A 302 25.12 5.39 7.08
CA ASN A 302 24.86 5.26 5.64
C ASN A 302 24.52 3.81 5.29
N LEU A 303 23.71 3.66 4.24
CA LEU A 303 23.27 2.35 3.78
C LEU A 303 24.44 1.52 3.20
N TYR A 304 24.48 0.24 3.54
CA TYR A 304 25.39 -0.72 2.91
C TYR A 304 25.12 -0.80 1.39
N MET A 305 26.16 -0.87 0.55
CA MET A 305 26.04 -0.94 -0.93
C MET A 305 25.11 0.12 -1.57
N GLN A 306 25.06 1.34 -1.02
CA GLN A 306 24.14 2.41 -1.47
C GLN A 306 24.18 2.68 -3.00
N ASN A 307 25.34 2.61 -3.63
CA ASN A 307 25.46 2.83 -5.08
C ASN A 307 24.78 1.73 -5.91
N ILE A 308 24.81 0.49 -5.43
CA ILE A 308 24.16 -0.64 -6.10
C ILE A 308 22.64 -0.54 -5.90
N ALA A 309 22.19 -0.20 -4.68
CA ALA A 309 20.77 0.09 -4.42
C ALA A 309 20.23 1.19 -5.36
N ARG A 310 21.01 2.24 -5.63
CA ARG A 310 20.63 3.30 -6.58
C ARG A 310 20.53 2.81 -8.02
N ALA A 311 21.49 1.99 -8.47
CA ALA A 311 21.46 1.44 -9.81
C ALA A 311 20.28 0.49 -10.02
N ALA A 312 19.93 -0.29 -8.98
CA ALA A 312 18.81 -1.22 -9.01
C ALA A 312 17.46 -0.53 -9.28
N LEU A 313 17.24 0.70 -8.79
CA LEU A 313 15.99 1.44 -8.98
C LEU A 313 15.60 1.64 -10.45
N LEU A 314 16.57 1.93 -11.32
CA LEU A 314 16.28 2.14 -12.74
C LEU A 314 16.12 0.82 -13.50
N VAL A 315 16.89 -0.20 -13.12
CA VAL A 315 16.73 -1.56 -13.68
C VAL A 315 15.32 -2.07 -13.36
N GLU A 316 14.90 -1.92 -12.12
CA GLU A 316 13.63 -2.47 -11.68
C GLU A 316 12.42 -1.69 -12.22
N LEU A 317 12.56 -0.44 -12.71
CA LEU A 317 11.55 0.22 -13.55
C LEU A 317 11.23 -0.57 -14.83
N VAL A 318 12.25 -1.14 -15.49
CA VAL A 318 12.03 -1.96 -16.70
C VAL A 318 11.38 -3.29 -16.34
N VAL A 319 11.80 -3.86 -15.21
CA VAL A 319 11.30 -5.15 -14.72
C VAL A 319 9.82 -5.05 -14.35
N SER A 320 9.41 -4.09 -13.51
CA SER A 320 8.00 -3.95 -13.08
C SER A 320 7.03 -3.73 -14.25
N TRP A 321 7.49 -3.06 -15.31
CA TRP A 321 6.64 -2.82 -16.48
C TRP A 321 6.51 -4.04 -17.39
N THR A 322 7.25 -5.12 -17.12
CA THR A 322 7.34 -6.32 -17.95
C THR A 322 6.98 -7.62 -17.23
N VAL A 323 6.44 -7.59 -16.00
CA VAL A 323 6.08 -8.79 -15.21
C VAL A 323 4.61 -9.16 -15.19
N TRP A 324 3.70 -8.25 -15.55
CA TRP A 324 2.25 -8.39 -15.35
C TRP A 324 1.63 -9.72 -15.82
N SER A 325 2.23 -10.38 -16.82
CA SER A 325 1.72 -11.64 -17.35
C SER A 325 1.76 -12.79 -16.33
N HIS A 326 2.44 -12.64 -15.19
CA HIS A 326 2.45 -13.66 -14.14
C HIS A 326 1.05 -13.87 -13.50
N HIS A 327 0.17 -12.88 -13.58
CA HIS A 327 -1.24 -13.02 -13.18
C HIS A 327 -2.09 -13.84 -14.15
N LEU A 328 -1.57 -14.09 -15.37
CA LEU A 328 -2.26 -14.69 -16.51
C LEU A 328 -1.65 -16.04 -16.95
N LEU A 329 -0.79 -16.64 -16.12
CA LEU A 329 -0.14 -17.92 -16.43
C LEU A 329 -1.15 -19.05 -16.70
N SER A 330 -2.24 -19.07 -15.94
CA SER A 330 -3.33 -20.05 -16.09
C SER A 330 -4.32 -19.74 -17.22
N ASP A 331 -4.30 -18.53 -17.80
CA ASP A 331 -5.18 -18.18 -18.91
C ASP A 331 -4.70 -18.86 -20.20
N GLN A 332 -5.44 -19.87 -20.70
CA GLN A 332 -5.00 -20.71 -21.81
C GLN A 332 -4.74 -19.93 -23.11
N ALA A 333 -5.53 -18.90 -23.37
CA ALA A 333 -5.40 -18.06 -24.56
C ALA A 333 -4.18 -17.11 -24.51
N GLN A 334 -3.55 -16.92 -23.35
CA GLN A 334 -2.38 -16.04 -23.23
C GLN A 334 -1.18 -16.61 -24.01
N PRO A 335 -0.50 -15.81 -24.85
CA PRO A 335 0.64 -16.25 -25.62
C PRO A 335 1.74 -16.87 -24.74
N ILE A 336 2.27 -18.02 -25.18
CA ILE A 336 3.29 -18.76 -24.43
C ILE A 336 4.54 -17.93 -24.14
N MET A 337 4.94 -17.05 -25.06
CA MET A 337 6.06 -16.14 -24.87
C MET A 337 5.83 -15.18 -23.70
N LEU A 338 4.61 -14.66 -23.53
CA LEU A 338 4.29 -13.79 -22.38
C LEU A 338 4.27 -14.59 -21.08
N LYS A 339 3.76 -15.82 -21.09
CA LYS A 339 3.79 -16.69 -19.90
C LYS A 339 5.21 -16.99 -19.44
N ILE A 340 6.09 -17.39 -20.36
CA ILE A 340 7.46 -17.79 -20.01
C ILE A 340 8.33 -16.55 -19.72
N VAL A 341 8.39 -15.59 -20.65
CA VAL A 341 9.31 -14.46 -20.52
C VAL A 341 8.83 -13.50 -19.45
N SER A 342 7.67 -12.87 -19.65
CA SER A 342 7.12 -11.90 -18.70
C SER A 342 6.70 -12.58 -17.40
N GLY A 343 5.92 -13.66 -17.49
CA GLY A 343 5.29 -14.28 -16.34
C GLY A 343 6.23 -15.06 -15.41
N GLU A 344 7.23 -15.76 -15.96
CA GLU A 344 8.13 -16.60 -15.16
C GLU A 344 9.54 -16.00 -15.03
N LEU A 345 10.21 -15.71 -16.15
CA LEU A 345 11.61 -15.29 -16.14
C LEU A 345 11.82 -13.88 -15.56
N VAL A 346 11.02 -12.89 -15.99
CA VAL A 346 11.13 -11.53 -15.47
C VAL A 346 10.68 -11.48 -14.01
N THR A 347 9.60 -12.17 -13.64
CA THR A 347 9.15 -12.29 -12.24
C THR A 347 10.22 -12.95 -11.35
N ALA A 348 10.93 -13.97 -11.84
CA ALA A 348 12.05 -14.56 -11.12
C ALA A 348 13.22 -13.58 -10.95
N PHE A 349 13.41 -12.64 -11.88
CA PHE A 349 14.42 -11.59 -11.76
C PHE A 349 14.09 -10.58 -10.65
N GLU A 350 12.81 -10.31 -10.36
CA GLU A 350 12.39 -9.46 -9.24
C GLU A 350 12.85 -9.98 -7.87
N LEU A 351 13.05 -11.31 -7.75
CA LEU A 351 13.65 -11.89 -6.56
C LEU A 351 15.03 -11.30 -6.27
N ILE A 352 15.81 -11.03 -7.31
CA ILE A 352 17.17 -10.51 -7.17
C ILE A 352 17.13 -9.08 -6.66
N THR A 353 16.25 -8.24 -7.23
CA THR A 353 16.14 -6.82 -6.86
C THR A 353 15.58 -6.67 -5.43
N GLN A 354 14.53 -7.42 -5.09
CA GLN A 354 13.95 -7.40 -3.74
C GLN A 354 14.87 -8.07 -2.71
N GLY A 355 15.53 -9.17 -3.07
CA GLY A 355 16.51 -9.85 -2.24
C GLY A 355 17.73 -8.96 -1.93
N LEU A 356 18.17 -8.15 -2.90
CA LEU A 356 19.20 -7.16 -2.70
C LEU A 356 18.75 -6.09 -1.69
N ALA A 357 17.53 -5.56 -1.80
CA ALA A 357 17.00 -4.58 -0.86
C ALA A 357 16.92 -5.12 0.57
N PHE A 358 16.45 -6.35 0.70
CA PHE A 358 16.40 -7.09 1.96
C PHE A 358 17.80 -7.25 2.57
N PHE A 359 18.75 -7.75 1.78
CA PHE A 359 20.13 -7.96 2.22
C PHE A 359 20.82 -6.66 2.63
N ILE A 360 20.70 -5.62 1.82
CA ILE A 360 21.28 -4.30 2.10
C ILE A 360 20.75 -3.75 3.42
N THR A 361 19.46 -3.86 3.66
CA THR A 361 18.81 -3.40 4.90
C THR A 361 19.35 -4.17 6.10
N LEU A 362 19.35 -5.50 6.04
CA LEU A 362 19.86 -6.35 7.13
C LEU A 362 21.35 -6.14 7.40
N ALA A 363 22.17 -6.05 6.35
CA ALA A 363 23.61 -5.80 6.49
C ALA A 363 23.88 -4.43 7.13
N THR A 364 23.08 -3.41 6.79
CA THR A 364 23.16 -2.08 7.43
C THR A 364 22.84 -2.17 8.92
N LEU A 365 21.72 -2.81 9.29
CA LEU A 365 21.35 -3.04 10.70
C LEU A 365 22.41 -3.84 11.46
N TRP A 366 22.94 -4.91 10.84
CA TRP A 366 23.97 -5.77 11.42
C TRP A 366 25.26 -5.02 11.72
N SER A 367 25.67 -4.12 10.81
CA SER A 367 26.87 -3.30 10.95
C SER A 367 26.77 -2.28 12.10
N ALA A 368 25.56 -1.97 12.56
CA ALA A 368 25.29 -0.97 13.59
C ALA A 368 25.11 -1.56 14.99
N ARG A 369 25.32 -2.87 15.16
CA ARG A 369 25.16 -3.54 16.46
C ARG A 369 26.17 -3.03 17.50
N PRO A 370 25.79 -3.04 18.81
CA PRO A 370 24.50 -3.51 19.34
C PRO A 370 23.36 -2.50 19.10
N LEU A 371 22.19 -3.01 18.69
CA LEU A 371 20.97 -2.20 18.53
C LEU A 371 19.98 -2.54 19.65
N LYS A 372 19.37 -1.51 20.25
CA LYS A 372 18.28 -1.71 21.21
C LYS A 372 17.03 -2.16 20.47
N MET A 373 16.35 -3.17 20.99
CA MET A 373 15.12 -3.71 20.40
C MET A 373 13.91 -2.82 20.70
N THR A 374 13.89 -1.64 20.09
CA THR A 374 12.80 -0.66 20.16
C THR A 374 11.63 -1.04 19.25
N ASN A 375 10.49 -0.35 19.33
CA ASN A 375 9.32 -0.70 18.50
C ASN A 375 9.61 -0.49 17.01
N GLU A 376 10.33 0.57 16.68
CA GLU A 376 10.81 0.88 15.33
C GLU A 376 11.56 -0.32 14.73
N LEU A 377 12.54 -0.85 15.46
CA LEU A 377 13.35 -1.99 15.02
C LEU A 377 12.54 -3.30 14.98
N LYS A 378 11.74 -3.59 16.01
CA LYS A 378 10.91 -4.81 16.06
C LYS A 378 9.99 -4.91 14.85
N PHE A 379 9.24 -3.85 14.57
CA PHE A 379 8.29 -3.83 13.46
C PHE A 379 8.99 -3.85 12.10
N LEU A 380 10.17 -3.22 11.95
CA LEU A 380 10.98 -3.33 10.73
C LEU A 380 11.43 -4.79 10.49
N LEU A 381 11.93 -5.47 11.53
CA LEU A 381 12.32 -6.88 11.43
C LEU A 381 11.11 -7.79 11.17
N GLY A 382 9.95 -7.48 11.74
CA GLY A 382 8.69 -8.15 11.43
C GLY A 382 8.30 -8.00 9.96
N GLY A 383 8.39 -6.78 9.41
CA GLY A 383 8.14 -6.52 7.98
C GLY A 383 9.11 -7.27 7.07
N LEU A 384 10.40 -7.25 7.39
CA LEU A 384 11.41 -8.04 6.67
C LEU A 384 11.05 -9.55 6.74
N THR A 385 10.65 -10.05 7.90
CA THR A 385 10.24 -11.45 8.08
C THR A 385 9.02 -11.81 7.23
N GLY A 386 8.01 -10.94 7.17
CA GLY A 386 6.83 -11.13 6.32
C GLY A 386 7.19 -11.31 4.85
N PHE A 387 8.05 -10.44 4.31
CA PHE A 387 8.52 -10.59 2.93
C PHE A 387 9.40 -11.82 2.74
N ALA A 388 10.26 -12.16 3.70
CA ALA A 388 11.08 -13.36 3.64
C ALA A 388 10.24 -14.65 3.55
N LEU A 389 9.02 -14.64 4.10
CA LEU A 389 8.06 -15.75 4.01
C LEU A 389 7.21 -15.70 2.74
N ALA A 390 6.76 -14.51 2.33
CA ALA A 390 5.83 -14.35 1.21
C ALA A 390 6.50 -14.48 -0.17
N VAL A 391 7.78 -14.10 -0.28
CA VAL A 391 8.53 -14.14 -1.54
C VAL A 391 8.70 -15.58 -2.06
N PRO A 392 9.16 -16.56 -1.26
CA PRO A 392 9.19 -17.96 -1.71
C PRO A 392 7.82 -18.47 -2.21
N ALA A 393 6.73 -18.12 -1.53
CA ALA A 393 5.38 -18.49 -1.97
C ALA A 393 5.01 -17.84 -3.32
N GLY A 394 5.46 -16.61 -3.56
CA GLY A 394 5.34 -15.89 -4.82
C GLY A 394 6.12 -16.54 -5.97
N ILE A 395 7.36 -16.97 -5.72
CA ILE A 395 8.16 -17.67 -6.72
C ILE A 395 7.55 -19.03 -7.08
N MET A 396 7.04 -19.76 -6.09
CA MET A 396 6.34 -21.03 -6.35
C MET A 396 5.13 -20.86 -7.25
N GLN A 397 4.34 -19.79 -7.11
CA GLN A 397 3.19 -19.55 -7.99
C GLN A 397 3.58 -18.91 -9.34
N ALA A 398 4.77 -18.30 -9.45
CA ALA A 398 5.27 -17.73 -10.71
C ALA A 398 5.81 -18.82 -11.65
N ASP A 399 6.17 -19.99 -11.12
CA ASP A 399 6.46 -21.17 -11.91
C ASP A 399 5.20 -21.64 -12.65
N MET A 400 5.28 -21.77 -13.97
CA MET A 400 4.12 -22.14 -14.80
C MET A 400 3.54 -23.52 -14.45
N GLY A 401 4.37 -24.46 -13.99
CA GLY A 401 3.94 -25.80 -13.60
C GLY A 401 3.11 -25.78 -12.32
N LEU A 402 3.66 -25.19 -11.27
CA LEU A 402 3.01 -25.02 -9.97
C LEU A 402 1.82 -24.07 -10.05
N ASN A 403 1.85 -23.04 -10.91
CA ASN A 403 0.71 -22.14 -11.10
C ASN A 403 -0.56 -22.92 -11.47
N ARG A 404 -0.46 -23.99 -12.28
CA ARG A 404 -1.64 -24.79 -12.66
C ARG A 404 -2.40 -25.41 -11.49
N ILE A 405 -1.72 -25.67 -10.37
CA ILE A 405 -2.33 -26.26 -9.16
C ILE A 405 -2.60 -25.21 -8.08
N LEU A 406 -1.85 -24.11 -8.08
CA LEU A 406 -1.97 -23.06 -7.06
C LEU A 406 -2.92 -21.92 -7.47
N HIS A 407 -3.09 -21.67 -8.76
CA HIS A 407 -3.85 -20.53 -9.26
C HIS A 407 -5.31 -20.58 -8.79
N ASN A 408 -5.83 -19.42 -8.40
CA ASN A 408 -7.17 -19.27 -7.83
C ASN A 408 -7.46 -20.12 -6.57
N THR A 409 -6.45 -20.70 -5.92
CA THR A 409 -6.64 -21.33 -4.60
C THR A 409 -6.39 -20.32 -3.46
N GLN A 410 -6.65 -20.75 -2.23
CA GLN A 410 -6.26 -19.99 -1.03
C GLN A 410 -4.74 -19.77 -0.90
N TRP A 411 -3.89 -20.49 -1.67
CA TRP A 411 -2.43 -20.25 -1.70
C TRP A 411 -2.08 -18.84 -2.16
N ILE A 412 -2.72 -18.37 -3.24
CA ILE A 412 -2.43 -17.06 -3.83
C ILE A 412 -2.67 -15.97 -2.79
N ILE A 413 -3.82 -16.06 -2.11
CA ILE A 413 -4.28 -15.00 -1.21
C ILE A 413 -3.68 -15.14 0.19
N GLY A 414 -3.45 -16.34 0.71
CA GLY A 414 -2.95 -16.58 2.07
C GLY A 414 -1.44 -16.35 2.20
N PRO A 415 -0.59 -17.36 1.92
CA PRO A 415 0.87 -17.28 2.07
C PRO A 415 1.55 -16.22 1.22
N HIS A 416 1.03 -15.94 0.02
CA HIS A 416 1.67 -14.96 -0.85
C HIS A 416 1.15 -13.53 -0.56
N VAL A 417 -0.09 -13.21 -0.94
CA VAL A 417 -0.59 -11.82 -0.85
C VAL A 417 -0.77 -11.35 0.60
N HIS A 418 -1.50 -12.08 1.45
CA HIS A 418 -1.79 -11.60 2.81
C HIS A 418 -0.55 -11.59 3.71
N VAL A 419 0.37 -12.55 3.60
CA VAL A 419 1.62 -12.46 4.38
C VAL A 419 2.47 -11.29 3.90
N ALA A 420 2.56 -11.05 2.58
CA ALA A 420 3.26 -9.89 2.04
C ALA A 420 2.64 -8.57 2.53
N ILE A 421 1.31 -8.44 2.49
CA ILE A 421 0.61 -7.20 2.83
C ILE A 421 0.50 -7.01 4.35
N LEU A 422 -0.03 -8.00 5.07
CA LEU A 422 -0.30 -7.88 6.50
C LEU A 422 0.98 -7.94 7.33
N VAL A 423 1.91 -8.83 7.01
CA VAL A 423 3.15 -8.94 7.78
C VAL A 423 4.21 -8.04 7.15
N GLY A 424 4.50 -8.22 5.86
CA GLY A 424 5.55 -7.50 5.17
C GLY A 424 5.36 -5.98 5.15
N LEU A 425 4.35 -5.52 4.43
CA LEU A 425 4.05 -4.12 4.22
C LEU A 425 3.55 -3.45 5.51
N THR A 426 2.49 -3.97 6.13
CA THR A 426 1.84 -3.29 7.26
C THR A 426 2.74 -3.19 8.48
N MET A 427 3.58 -4.20 8.79
CA MET A 427 4.56 -4.05 9.89
C MET A 427 5.68 -3.06 9.53
N THR A 428 6.08 -2.97 8.25
CA THR A 428 6.98 -1.91 7.80
C THR A 428 6.34 -0.52 7.99
N LEU A 429 5.06 -0.37 7.66
CA LEU A 429 4.32 0.87 7.90
C LEU A 429 4.19 1.19 9.39
N TYR A 430 3.96 0.20 10.26
CA TYR A 430 3.98 0.42 11.71
C TYR A 430 5.34 0.88 12.21
N SER A 431 6.45 0.32 11.69
CA SER A 431 7.79 0.81 12.01
C SER A 431 7.95 2.29 11.62
N ALA A 432 7.51 2.66 10.41
CA ALA A 432 7.50 4.04 9.96
C ALA A 432 6.63 4.95 10.84
N ILE A 433 5.44 4.49 11.25
CA ILE A 433 4.59 5.22 12.19
C ILE A 433 5.33 5.45 13.52
N TYR A 434 5.96 4.42 14.11
CA TYR A 434 6.69 4.57 15.37
C TYR A 434 7.90 5.52 15.25
N VAL A 435 8.65 5.47 14.14
CA VAL A 435 9.76 6.40 13.86
C VAL A 435 9.26 7.83 13.70
N LEU A 436 8.18 8.03 12.93
CA LEU A 436 7.66 9.35 12.61
C LEU A 436 6.76 9.92 13.70
N PHE A 437 6.27 9.10 14.63
CA PHE A 437 5.36 9.53 15.69
C PHE A 437 5.90 10.72 16.47
N PRO A 438 7.11 10.70 17.08
CA PRO A 438 7.63 11.87 17.80
C PRO A 438 7.91 13.06 16.87
N VAL A 439 8.27 12.83 15.60
CA VAL A 439 8.57 13.89 14.63
C VAL A 439 7.31 14.65 14.20
N LEU A 440 6.21 13.93 13.96
CA LEU A 440 4.95 14.51 13.52
C LEU A 440 4.11 15.07 14.67
N THR A 441 4.37 14.63 15.90
CA THR A 441 3.62 15.04 17.09
C THR A 441 4.39 15.99 18.01
N ASN A 442 5.58 16.45 17.61
CA ASN A 442 6.49 17.30 18.39
C ASN A 442 6.83 16.70 19.76
N GLY A 443 7.23 15.43 19.77
CA GLY A 443 7.75 14.73 20.94
C GLY A 443 6.68 14.08 21.83
N ALA A 444 5.47 13.83 21.33
CA ALA A 444 4.46 13.14 22.13
C ALA A 444 4.92 11.73 22.51
N LYS A 445 4.46 11.26 23.68
CA LYS A 445 4.84 9.96 24.24
C LYS A 445 3.75 8.94 23.96
N LEU A 446 4.18 7.71 23.64
CA LEU A 446 3.27 6.57 23.52
C LEU A 446 2.67 6.18 24.88
N TYR A 447 1.36 5.98 24.92
CA TYR A 447 0.58 5.67 26.12
C TYR A 447 1.06 4.39 26.84
N SER A 448 1.26 3.30 26.10
CA SER A 448 1.65 2.02 26.69
C SER A 448 2.61 1.21 25.83
N GLN A 449 3.78 0.90 26.39
CA GLN A 449 4.75 -0.04 25.79
C GLN A 449 4.27 -1.50 25.87
N LYS A 450 3.45 -1.85 26.89
CA LYS A 450 2.88 -3.20 27.00
C LYS A 450 1.92 -3.48 25.85
N LEU A 451 1.06 -2.50 25.51
CA LEU A 451 0.17 -2.60 24.35
C LEU A 451 0.94 -2.66 23.03
N ALA A 452 2.02 -1.90 22.89
CA ALA A 452 2.87 -1.97 21.69
C ALA A 452 3.52 -3.35 21.52
N ASN A 453 3.96 -3.99 22.60
CA ASN A 453 4.49 -5.35 22.57
C ASN A 453 3.42 -6.40 22.24
N PHE A 454 2.22 -6.27 22.82
CA PHE A 454 1.09 -7.16 22.48
C PHE A 454 0.71 -7.00 21.00
N HIS A 455 0.55 -5.75 20.54
CA HIS A 455 0.31 -5.41 19.14
C HIS A 455 1.32 -6.10 18.23
N PHE A 456 2.63 -5.98 18.52
CA PHE A 456 3.68 -6.61 17.73
C PHE A 456 3.49 -8.13 17.60
N TRP A 457 3.39 -8.85 18.71
CA TRP A 457 3.31 -10.32 18.69
C TRP A 457 1.99 -10.84 18.15
N ALA A 458 0.87 -10.22 18.53
CA ALA A 458 -0.45 -10.60 18.04
C ALA A 458 -0.54 -10.38 16.52
N HIS A 459 0.01 -9.28 16.00
CA HIS A 459 0.02 -9.00 14.57
C HIS A 459 0.92 -9.98 13.81
N LEU A 460 2.15 -10.21 14.29
CA LEU A 460 3.11 -11.11 13.65
C LEU A 460 2.58 -12.56 13.59
N LEU A 461 2.14 -13.11 14.72
CA LEU A 461 1.64 -14.48 14.82
C LEU A 461 0.29 -14.64 14.12
N GLY A 462 -0.61 -13.65 14.24
CA GLY A 462 -1.89 -13.65 13.56
C GLY A 462 -1.72 -13.60 12.03
N GLY A 463 -0.84 -12.74 11.52
CA GLY A 463 -0.60 -12.61 10.09
C GLY A 463 0.04 -13.85 9.47
N ILE A 464 1.11 -14.37 10.09
CA ILE A 464 1.78 -15.60 9.62
C ILE A 464 0.82 -16.79 9.72
N GLY A 465 0.16 -16.96 10.87
CA GLY A 465 -0.75 -18.07 11.10
C GLY A 465 -1.93 -18.07 10.12
N MET A 466 -2.58 -16.92 9.92
CA MET A 466 -3.69 -16.80 8.98
C MET A 466 -3.25 -17.17 7.56
N GLY A 467 -2.12 -16.62 7.10
CA GLY A 467 -1.54 -16.95 5.81
C GLY A 467 -1.23 -18.45 5.68
N ALA A 468 -0.62 -19.07 6.69
CA ALA A 468 -0.27 -20.48 6.69
C ALA A 468 -1.50 -21.41 6.62
N PHE A 469 -2.53 -21.17 7.44
CA PHE A 469 -3.74 -22.01 7.44
C PHE A 469 -4.54 -21.88 6.14
N MET A 470 -4.65 -20.67 5.59
CA MET A 470 -5.22 -20.47 4.25
C MET A 470 -4.39 -21.19 3.18
N GLY A 471 -3.06 -21.12 3.26
CA GLY A 471 -2.15 -21.82 2.35
C GLY A 471 -2.34 -23.33 2.36
N MET A 472 -2.43 -23.92 3.55
CA MET A 472 -2.69 -25.36 3.70
C MET A 472 -4.03 -25.77 3.10
N ALA A 473 -5.08 -24.97 3.27
CA ALA A 473 -6.36 -25.20 2.60
C ALA A 473 -6.21 -25.10 1.06
N GLY A 474 -5.45 -24.12 0.57
CA GLY A 474 -5.17 -23.95 -0.85
C GLY A 474 -4.44 -25.15 -1.47
N LEU A 475 -3.44 -25.68 -0.77
CA LEU A 475 -2.73 -26.92 -1.18
C LEU A 475 -3.64 -28.16 -1.20
N LYS A 476 -4.77 -28.12 -0.46
CA LYS A 476 -5.81 -29.16 -0.48
C LYS A 476 -6.91 -28.89 -1.51
N GLY A 477 -6.76 -27.85 -2.35
CA GLY A 477 -7.69 -27.53 -3.43
C GLY A 477 -8.78 -26.50 -3.07
N MET A 478 -8.71 -25.83 -1.92
CA MET A 478 -9.69 -24.80 -1.58
C MET A 478 -9.53 -23.60 -2.52
N LEU A 479 -10.54 -23.35 -3.34
CA LEU A 479 -10.60 -22.22 -4.25
C LEU A 479 -10.86 -20.91 -3.50
N ARG A 480 -10.42 -19.81 -4.08
CA ARG A 480 -10.80 -18.45 -3.67
C ARG A 480 -12.15 -18.09 -4.27
N ARG A 481 -12.86 -17.14 -3.65
CA ARG A 481 -14.17 -16.63 -4.13
C ARG A 481 -15.26 -17.72 -4.25
N THR A 482 -15.13 -18.80 -3.49
CA THR A 482 -16.07 -19.93 -3.44
C THR A 482 -16.53 -20.11 -2.00
N ILE A 483 -17.80 -20.50 -1.82
CA ILE A 483 -18.39 -20.81 -0.52
C ILE A 483 -18.45 -22.33 -0.40
N TYR A 484 -17.91 -22.86 0.69
CA TYR A 484 -17.90 -24.29 1.02
C TYR A 484 -18.82 -24.50 2.22
N LEU A 485 -19.85 -25.34 2.08
CA LEU A 485 -20.90 -25.52 3.08
C LEU A 485 -20.84 -26.87 3.80
N ASP A 486 -20.14 -27.85 3.21
CA ASP A 486 -20.11 -29.24 3.71
C ASP A 486 -18.93 -29.50 4.66
N GLY A 487 -18.17 -28.45 4.98
CA GLY A 487 -17.12 -28.44 6.00
C GLY A 487 -15.76 -28.97 5.54
N GLU A 488 -15.54 -29.10 4.24
CA GLU A 488 -14.35 -29.69 3.61
C GLU A 488 -13.03 -29.06 4.08
N PHE A 489 -13.05 -27.75 4.38
CA PHE A 489 -11.88 -26.97 4.80
C PHE A 489 -12.06 -26.34 6.19
N ASN A 490 -13.06 -26.76 6.97
CA ASN A 490 -13.44 -26.11 8.23
C ASN A 490 -12.30 -26.01 9.23
N LEU A 491 -11.50 -27.07 9.40
CA LEU A 491 -10.35 -27.04 10.30
C LEU A 491 -9.41 -25.86 9.98
N TYR A 492 -9.05 -25.69 8.71
CA TYR A 492 -8.16 -24.62 8.28
C TYR A 492 -8.84 -23.25 8.39
N MET A 493 -10.12 -23.13 8.07
CA MET A 493 -10.83 -21.86 8.14
C MET A 493 -11.06 -21.39 9.59
N ILE A 494 -11.33 -22.31 10.52
CA ILE A 494 -11.41 -22.00 11.96
C ILE A 494 -10.07 -21.49 12.47
N LEU A 495 -8.98 -22.19 12.16
CA LEU A 495 -7.63 -21.76 12.57
C LEU A 495 -7.25 -20.41 11.94
N ALA A 496 -7.58 -20.20 10.66
CA ALA A 496 -7.39 -18.91 10.00
C ALA A 496 -8.21 -17.79 10.65
N ALA A 497 -9.46 -18.07 11.08
CA ALA A 497 -10.31 -17.09 11.77
C ALA A 497 -9.79 -16.74 13.17
N ILE A 498 -9.23 -17.71 13.91
CA ILE A 498 -8.56 -17.47 15.20
C ILE A 498 -7.35 -16.54 14.99
N CYS A 499 -6.52 -16.81 13.99
CA CYS A 499 -5.39 -15.96 13.64
C CYS A 499 -5.83 -14.56 13.14
N GLY A 500 -6.91 -14.49 12.36
CA GLY A 500 -7.52 -13.23 11.96
C GLY A 500 -8.04 -12.42 13.17
N THR A 501 -8.59 -13.10 14.17
CA THR A 501 -9.02 -12.46 15.43
C THR A 501 -7.83 -11.86 16.16
N LEU A 502 -6.67 -12.52 16.16
CA LEU A 502 -5.43 -11.95 16.71
C LEU A 502 -5.02 -10.67 15.97
N LEU A 503 -5.14 -10.62 14.64
CA LEU A 503 -4.88 -9.39 13.86
C LEU A 503 -5.84 -8.25 14.23
N LEU A 504 -7.13 -8.56 14.39
CA LEU A 504 -8.12 -7.58 14.84
C LEU A 504 -7.77 -7.04 16.24
N LEU A 505 -7.46 -7.91 17.19
CA LEU A 505 -7.04 -7.51 18.54
C LEU A 505 -5.74 -6.71 18.52
N ALA A 506 -4.81 -7.06 17.64
CA ALA A 506 -3.56 -6.32 17.45
C ALA A 506 -3.82 -4.89 16.96
N PHE A 507 -4.69 -4.73 15.96
CA PHE A 507 -5.12 -3.43 15.47
C PHE A 507 -5.85 -2.62 16.55
N LEU A 508 -6.78 -3.22 17.29
CA LEU A 508 -7.50 -2.53 18.37
C LEU A 508 -6.54 -2.06 19.47
N ALA A 509 -5.57 -2.90 19.87
CA ALA A 509 -4.55 -2.53 20.84
C ALA A 509 -3.67 -1.37 20.34
N PHE A 510 -3.26 -1.41 19.07
CA PHE A 510 -2.50 -0.33 18.42
C PHE A 510 -3.31 0.96 18.37
N PHE A 511 -4.52 0.90 17.81
CA PHE A 511 -5.38 2.05 17.59
C PHE A 511 -5.74 2.73 18.92
N TYR A 512 -6.13 1.94 19.92
CA TYR A 512 -6.37 2.43 21.27
C TYR A 512 -5.11 3.08 21.87
N ASN A 513 -3.94 2.49 21.69
CA ASN A 513 -2.68 3.06 22.19
C ASN A 513 -2.37 4.42 21.54
N ILE A 514 -2.59 4.56 20.23
CA ILE A 514 -2.42 5.84 19.52
C ILE A 514 -3.44 6.87 19.99
N VAL A 515 -4.72 6.52 20.04
CA VAL A 515 -5.79 7.43 20.51
C VAL A 515 -5.52 7.92 21.93
N MET A 516 -5.11 7.03 22.84
CA MET A 516 -4.74 7.42 24.21
C MET A 516 -3.45 8.25 24.27
N SER A 517 -2.56 8.13 23.28
CA SER A 517 -1.34 8.94 23.21
C SER A 517 -1.63 10.38 22.80
N VAL A 518 -2.53 10.60 21.85
CA VAL A 518 -2.84 11.94 21.30
C VAL A 518 -4.09 12.59 21.91
N GLY A 519 -5.03 11.80 22.42
CA GLY A 519 -6.32 12.25 22.95
C GLY A 519 -7.34 12.66 21.89
N ILE A 520 -8.63 12.57 22.21
CA ILE A 520 -9.73 12.96 21.32
C ILE A 520 -9.64 14.43 20.92
N ASN A 521 -9.31 15.33 21.86
CA ASN A 521 -9.14 16.75 21.56
C ASN A 521 -7.96 16.99 20.61
N GLY A 522 -6.89 16.20 20.76
CA GLY A 522 -5.76 16.21 19.84
C GLY A 522 -6.15 15.79 18.43
N VAL A 523 -6.92 14.70 18.29
CA VAL A 523 -7.42 14.23 16.99
C VAL A 523 -8.26 15.30 16.32
N ILE A 524 -9.24 15.89 17.01
CA ILE A 524 -10.04 17.01 16.48
C ILE A 524 -9.14 18.18 16.09
N GLY A 525 -8.11 18.44 16.90
CA GLY A 525 -7.07 19.44 16.68
C GLY A 525 -6.28 19.33 15.37
N ILE A 526 -6.02 18.10 14.92
CA ILE A 526 -5.31 17.79 13.67
C ILE A 526 -6.11 18.29 12.45
N PHE A 527 -7.45 18.21 12.51
CA PHE A 527 -8.32 18.66 11.44
C PHE A 527 -8.55 20.18 11.43
N LYS A 528 -8.29 20.87 12.54
CA LYS A 528 -8.32 22.33 12.58
C LYS A 528 -7.13 22.94 11.79
N PRO A 529 -7.29 24.12 11.15
CA PRO A 529 -6.18 24.82 10.52
C PRO A 529 -5.00 25.05 11.49
N SER A 530 -3.77 25.06 10.97
CA SER A 530 -2.61 25.50 11.74
C SER A 530 -2.52 27.03 11.70
N LYS A 531 -2.02 27.63 12.79
CA LYS A 531 -1.74 29.07 12.88
C LYS A 531 -0.35 29.43 12.32
N LEU A 532 0.49 28.43 12.02
CA LEU A 532 1.85 28.61 11.52
C LEU A 532 1.87 28.77 9.99
N ASN A 533 2.95 29.35 9.47
CA ASN A 533 3.13 29.58 8.03
C ASN A 533 3.27 28.24 7.26
N LYS A 534 2.62 28.15 6.09
CA LYS A 534 2.65 26.97 5.19
C LYS A 534 4.05 26.65 4.64
N LYS A 535 4.96 27.63 4.59
CA LYS A 535 6.35 27.43 4.15
C LYS A 535 7.23 26.76 5.23
N VAL A 536 6.75 26.67 6.48
CA VAL A 536 7.47 26.05 7.60
C VAL A 536 7.22 24.53 7.58
N LEU A 537 8.28 23.77 7.29
CA LEU A 537 8.20 22.30 7.20
C LEU A 537 8.14 21.63 8.58
N LEU A 538 8.98 22.10 9.50
CA LEU A 538 9.02 21.71 10.90
C LEU A 538 8.95 22.95 11.79
N PRO A 539 8.40 22.86 13.01
CA PRO A 539 8.54 23.92 13.99
C PRO A 539 10.03 24.21 14.23
N THR A 540 10.37 25.47 14.49
CA THR A 540 11.73 25.92 14.79
C THR A 540 12.23 25.50 16.18
N GLU A 541 11.38 24.83 16.98
CA GLU A 541 11.64 24.43 18.37
C GLU A 541 11.31 22.95 18.59
#